data_AF-A0A957L9M1-F1
#
_entry.id   AF-A0A957L9M1-F1
#
_cell.length_a   1.000
_cell.length_b   1.000
_cell.length_c   1.000
_cell.angle_alpha   90.00
_cell.angle_beta   90.00
_cell.angle_gamma   90.00
#
_symmetry.space_group_name_H-M   'P 1'
#
loop_
_entity.id
_entity.type
_entity.pdbx_description
1 polymer ?
#
loop_
_entity_poly.entity_id
_entity_poly.type
_entity_poly.pdbx_seq_one_letter_code
_entity_poly.pdbx_strand_id
1 'polypeptide(L)'
;LEVHGWRGPEVLLLDRIAQVSRLPAYDPQRSLQENLDDSPVATLWLPWWQTQLANLPADISLDLLRTIALSLAADSKNGPPHLGQPRPQPLAEQIPLKNPLWVGYLLGWSLHLIPWTDEMVDFVLDGVEHTFYQLSQATDQSDYWLSPYFRGQVDNWVTLFTQLHAGQPELVTAAQHARYWRLLRWRDEPAWGASAAAAEKLKQQFLGEAAANYVRLPRSRPGLRDWFLAFQAKAANEHDLLDMLIGQWNDAYFRPTEQRYYYSEQMKPEIVWLFRRARQQRRPELAELANHPLGHQTVAAARERILAVELQRGDLPTVATPRARALPYSGGAQSLIRLLRAFGRRNFVRGYVYDGVSFEVVFSHLIQVSYPSPDATPEVVAPSLRDTGIGKTRLLETAAYAPHWAAHIEAALGWPGLAEAVWWFHAHTREPGWRVEQDIRAAWAAEISDHTPLTADDLLDGAVDVAWFRRAHERLGAARGQELATAARYTTTGNGHKRAQLFSAAMLGELDPGELRQRIQQKRFQDGVRALG
;
A
#
# COMPACT_ATOMS: atom_id res chain seq x y z
N LEU A 1 -9.58 -22.03 23.69
CA LEU A 1 -10.31 -21.29 24.74
C LEU A 1 -11.01 -22.32 25.63
N GLU A 2 -10.33 -22.86 26.63
CA GLU A 2 -11.01 -23.62 27.68
C GLU A 2 -11.70 -22.62 28.61
N VAL A 3 -13.02 -22.48 28.46
CA VAL A 3 -13.81 -21.61 29.33
C VAL A 3 -14.02 -22.36 30.65
N HIS A 4 -13.05 -22.24 31.55
CA HIS A 4 -13.17 -22.80 32.90
C HIS A 4 -14.44 -22.27 33.57
N GLY A 5 -15.39 -23.18 33.86
CA GLY A 5 -16.63 -22.87 34.57
C GLY A 5 -17.94 -23.16 33.83
N TRP A 6 -17.92 -23.57 32.56
CA TRP A 6 -19.15 -23.96 31.85
C TRP A 6 -19.68 -25.32 32.34
N ARG A 7 -20.96 -25.37 32.70
CA ARG A 7 -21.66 -26.59 33.18
C ARG A 7 -22.77 -27.09 32.26
N GLY A 8 -22.90 -26.51 31.05
CA GLY A 8 -23.88 -26.94 30.05
C GLY A 8 -23.30 -27.92 29.03
N PRO A 9 -24.12 -28.43 28.09
CA PRO A 9 -23.64 -29.18 26.92
C PRO A 9 -22.59 -28.39 26.13
N GLU A 10 -21.53 -29.06 25.67
CA GLU A 10 -20.43 -28.46 24.89
C GLU A 10 -20.93 -27.75 23.63
N VAL A 11 -21.91 -28.34 22.94
CA VAL A 11 -22.62 -27.74 21.79
C VAL A 11 -23.19 -26.35 22.08
N LEU A 12 -23.72 -26.10 23.29
CA LEU A 12 -24.31 -24.81 23.64
C LEU A 12 -23.25 -23.76 24.01
N LEU A 13 -22.09 -24.18 24.53
CA LEU A 13 -20.95 -23.29 24.73
C LEU A 13 -20.38 -22.84 23.39
N LEU A 14 -20.24 -23.78 22.46
CA LEU A 14 -19.71 -23.52 21.13
C LEU A 14 -20.66 -22.66 20.28
N ASP A 15 -21.97 -22.85 20.39
CA ASP A 15 -22.96 -21.94 19.78
C ASP A 15 -22.84 -20.51 20.32
N ARG A 16 -22.62 -20.34 21.62
CA ARG A 16 -22.36 -18.99 22.19
C ARG A 16 -21.02 -18.42 21.75
N ILE A 17 -19.97 -19.24 21.64
CA ILE A 17 -18.66 -18.79 21.15
C ILE A 17 -18.74 -18.36 19.69
N ALA A 18 -19.42 -19.10 18.82
CA ALA A 18 -19.60 -18.73 17.40
C ALA A 18 -20.47 -17.46 17.22
N GLN A 19 -21.42 -17.21 18.13
CA GLN A 19 -22.23 -15.99 18.12
C GLN A 19 -21.49 -14.75 18.65
N VAL A 20 -20.47 -14.92 19.50
CA VAL A 20 -19.81 -13.82 20.24
C VAL A 20 -18.35 -13.60 19.80
N SER A 21 -17.68 -14.61 19.24
CA SER A 21 -16.26 -14.58 18.86
C SER A 21 -16.10 -14.87 17.36
N ARG A 22 -15.19 -14.14 16.69
CA ARG A 22 -14.73 -14.51 15.35
C ARG A 22 -13.84 -15.76 15.48
N LEU A 23 -14.39 -16.93 15.16
CA LEU A 23 -13.59 -18.17 15.08
C LEU A 23 -12.40 -17.96 14.12
N PRO A 24 -11.24 -18.61 14.37
CA PRO A 24 -10.08 -18.48 13.49
C PRO A 24 -10.41 -18.95 12.07
N ALA A 25 -10.22 -18.06 11.11
CA ALA A 25 -10.32 -18.39 9.68
C ALA A 25 -9.00 -19.00 9.19
N TYR A 26 -9.05 -19.70 8.07
CA TYR A 26 -7.86 -20.23 7.42
C TYR A 26 -6.89 -19.11 7.03
N ASP A 27 -5.64 -19.20 7.49
CA ASP A 27 -4.54 -18.33 7.12
C ASP A 27 -3.67 -19.02 6.04
N PRO A 28 -3.65 -18.51 4.80
CA PRO A 28 -2.88 -19.11 3.72
C PRO A 28 -1.36 -19.03 3.91
N GLN A 29 -0.87 -18.28 4.90
CA GLN A 29 0.57 -18.23 5.23
C GLN A 29 1.02 -19.38 6.14
N ARG A 30 0.08 -20.14 6.69
CA ARG A 30 0.34 -21.28 7.59
C ARG A 30 -0.01 -22.58 6.89
N SER A 31 0.63 -23.67 7.29
CA SER A 31 0.26 -25.00 6.82
C SER A 31 -1.18 -25.34 7.20
N LEU A 32 -1.81 -26.26 6.47
CA LEU A 32 -3.14 -26.75 6.79
C LEU A 32 -3.20 -27.31 8.21
N GLN A 33 -2.16 -28.02 8.66
CA GLN A 33 -2.11 -28.58 10.01
C GLN A 33 -2.06 -27.49 11.09
N GLU A 34 -1.19 -26.50 10.94
CA GLU A 34 -1.11 -25.38 11.89
C GLU A 34 -2.42 -24.59 11.97
N ASN A 35 -3.12 -24.44 10.84
CA ASN A 35 -4.44 -23.85 10.78
C ASN A 35 -5.48 -24.68 11.56
N LEU A 36 -5.47 -25.99 11.36
CA LEU A 36 -6.39 -26.91 12.04
C LEU A 36 -6.15 -26.99 13.54
N ASP A 37 -4.89 -26.96 13.98
CA ASP A 37 -4.50 -26.98 15.39
C ASP A 37 -4.99 -25.72 16.14
N ASP A 38 -5.04 -24.58 15.45
CA ASP A 38 -5.58 -23.32 15.99
C ASP A 38 -7.11 -23.27 16.00
N SER A 39 -7.79 -24.16 15.28
CA SER A 39 -9.25 -24.22 15.27
C SER A 39 -9.75 -24.94 16.51
N PRO A 40 -10.43 -24.24 17.46
CA PRO A 40 -10.88 -24.84 18.72
C PRO A 40 -12.00 -25.87 18.55
N VAL A 41 -12.47 -26.07 17.32
CA VAL A 41 -13.63 -26.90 16.97
C VAL A 41 -13.34 -27.87 15.83
N ALA A 42 -12.12 -27.88 15.27
CA ALA A 42 -11.72 -28.80 14.21
C ALA A 42 -12.00 -30.26 14.61
N THR A 43 -11.73 -30.64 15.86
CA THR A 43 -11.98 -31.99 16.38
C THR A 43 -13.44 -32.46 16.25
N LEU A 44 -14.41 -31.54 16.18
CA LEU A 44 -15.83 -31.87 16.12
C LEU A 44 -16.33 -32.11 14.69
N TRP A 45 -15.89 -31.29 13.74
CA TRP A 45 -16.40 -31.34 12.37
C TRP A 45 -15.44 -32.03 11.40
N LEU A 46 -14.13 -32.00 11.65
CA LEU A 46 -13.12 -32.53 10.72
C LEU A 46 -13.26 -34.04 10.50
N PRO A 47 -13.45 -34.90 11.52
CA PRO A 47 -13.61 -36.34 11.29
C PRO A 47 -14.87 -36.66 10.47
N TRP A 48 -15.97 -35.95 10.76
CA TRP A 48 -17.19 -36.07 9.99
C TRP A 48 -16.96 -35.64 8.53
N TRP A 49 -16.34 -34.46 8.33
CA TRP A 49 -16.06 -33.92 7.01
C TRP A 49 -15.15 -34.82 6.17
N GLN A 50 -14.06 -35.34 6.75
CA GLN A 50 -13.16 -36.28 6.08
C GLN A 50 -13.88 -37.56 5.66
N THR A 51 -14.78 -38.06 6.51
CA THR A 51 -15.60 -39.24 6.18
C THR A 51 -16.56 -38.95 5.03
N GLN A 52 -17.19 -37.77 5.00
CA GLN A 52 -18.06 -37.39 3.89
C GLN A 52 -17.24 -37.22 2.60
N LEU A 53 -16.13 -36.47 2.67
CA LEU A 53 -15.26 -36.16 1.53
C LEU A 53 -14.72 -37.42 0.84
N ALA A 54 -14.29 -38.42 1.60
CA ALA A 54 -13.81 -39.70 1.06
C ALA A 54 -14.87 -40.47 0.27
N ASN A 55 -16.16 -40.14 0.48
CA ASN A 55 -17.30 -40.80 -0.15
C ASN A 55 -18.06 -39.86 -1.11
N LEU A 56 -17.58 -38.63 -1.36
CA LEU A 56 -18.25 -37.69 -2.24
C LEU A 56 -18.09 -38.13 -3.71
N PRO A 57 -19.19 -38.35 -4.43
CA PRO A 57 -19.18 -38.45 -5.89
C PRO A 57 -18.64 -37.17 -6.55
N ALA A 58 -18.02 -37.30 -7.72
CA ALA A 58 -17.41 -36.17 -8.44
C ALA A 58 -18.46 -35.10 -8.82
N ASP A 59 -19.66 -35.51 -9.22
CA ASP A 59 -20.81 -34.65 -9.51
C ASP A 59 -21.26 -33.85 -8.28
N ILE A 60 -21.29 -34.47 -7.10
CA ILE A 60 -21.65 -33.79 -5.85
C ILE A 60 -20.60 -32.76 -5.46
N SER A 61 -19.33 -32.98 -5.80
CA SER A 61 -18.24 -32.04 -5.51
C SER A 61 -18.37 -30.76 -6.35
N LEU A 62 -18.80 -30.85 -7.61
CA LEU A 62 -19.10 -29.67 -8.43
C LEU A 62 -20.33 -28.91 -7.91
N ASP A 63 -21.37 -29.63 -7.50
CA ASP A 63 -22.56 -29.02 -6.89
C ASP A 63 -22.24 -28.35 -5.54
N LEU A 64 -21.30 -28.90 -4.76
CA LEU A 64 -20.78 -28.27 -3.56
C LEU A 64 -20.05 -26.96 -3.89
N LEU A 65 -19.15 -26.96 -4.89
CA LEU A 65 -18.46 -25.74 -5.33
C LEU A 65 -19.45 -24.67 -5.82
N ARG A 66 -20.47 -25.06 -6.58
CA ARG A 66 -21.57 -24.17 -7.00
C ARG A 66 -22.31 -23.61 -5.79
N THR A 67 -22.63 -24.47 -4.82
CA THR A 67 -23.31 -24.07 -3.59
C THR A 67 -22.48 -23.08 -2.79
N ILE A 68 -21.18 -23.29 -2.67
CA ILE A 68 -20.27 -22.38 -1.98
C ILE A 68 -20.21 -21.03 -2.69
N ALA A 69 -19.98 -21.02 -4.01
CA ALA A 69 -19.95 -19.80 -4.80
C ALA A 69 -21.25 -18.99 -4.70
N LEU A 70 -22.41 -19.66 -4.68
CA LEU A 70 -23.71 -18.99 -4.54
C LEU A 70 -24.01 -18.57 -3.08
N SER A 71 -23.49 -19.29 -2.09
CA SER A 71 -23.73 -19.01 -0.66
C SER A 71 -22.86 -17.89 -0.10
N LEU A 72 -21.70 -17.60 -0.71
CA LEU A 72 -20.88 -16.43 -0.38
C LEU A 72 -21.59 -15.09 -0.67
N ALA A 73 -22.73 -15.09 -1.40
CA ALA A 73 -23.51 -13.92 -1.80
C ALA A 73 -24.42 -13.31 -0.70
N ALA A 74 -24.34 -13.80 0.54
CA ALA A 74 -25.43 -13.72 1.53
C ALA A 74 -25.84 -12.33 2.05
N ASP A 75 -25.32 -11.21 1.52
CA ASP A 75 -25.67 -9.86 2.00
C ASP A 75 -26.27 -8.89 0.97
N SER A 76 -26.66 -9.34 -0.23
CA SER A 76 -27.28 -8.45 -1.24
C SER A 76 -28.81 -8.55 -1.28
N LYS A 77 -29.50 -8.04 -0.24
CA LYS A 77 -30.98 -7.96 -0.20
C LYS A 77 -31.64 -7.13 -1.33
N ASN A 78 -30.86 -6.44 -2.18
CA ASN A 78 -31.33 -5.39 -3.09
C ASN A 78 -30.99 -5.57 -4.61
N GLY A 79 -30.85 -6.79 -5.14
CA GLY A 79 -30.66 -7.01 -6.59
C GLY A 79 -31.95 -6.91 -7.44
N PRO A 80 -31.91 -6.48 -8.72
CA PRO A 80 -33.08 -6.50 -9.60
C PRO A 80 -33.55 -7.94 -9.88
N PRO A 81 -34.85 -8.14 -10.17
CA PRO A 81 -35.42 -9.46 -10.46
C PRO A 81 -34.70 -10.08 -11.66
N HIS A 82 -34.35 -11.36 -11.54
CA HIS A 82 -33.64 -12.12 -12.56
C HIS A 82 -34.43 -12.17 -13.87
N LEU A 83 -33.68 -12.47 -14.93
CA LEU A 83 -34.07 -12.72 -16.33
C LEU A 83 -35.24 -13.70 -16.49
N GLY A 84 -36.42 -13.37 -15.97
CA GLY A 84 -37.61 -14.21 -16.00
C GLY A 84 -37.54 -15.51 -15.17
N GLN A 85 -36.51 -15.71 -14.34
CA GLN A 85 -36.40 -16.88 -13.45
C GLN A 85 -36.51 -16.49 -11.96
N PRO A 86 -37.08 -17.35 -11.10
CA PRO A 86 -37.13 -17.08 -9.67
C PRO A 86 -35.72 -16.93 -9.08
N ARG A 87 -35.57 -16.04 -8.09
CA ARG A 87 -34.37 -15.95 -7.24
C ARG A 87 -34.00 -17.36 -6.79
N PRO A 88 -32.77 -17.87 -7.02
CA PRO A 88 -32.31 -18.97 -6.21
C PRO A 88 -32.29 -18.46 -4.77
N GLN A 89 -33.25 -18.89 -3.96
CA GLN A 89 -33.26 -18.60 -2.54
C GLN A 89 -31.93 -19.12 -1.97
N PRO A 90 -31.20 -18.34 -1.16
CA PRO A 90 -30.05 -18.85 -0.43
C PRO A 90 -30.43 -20.19 0.21
N LEU A 91 -29.53 -21.17 0.21
CA LEU A 91 -29.79 -22.48 0.84
C LEU A 91 -30.29 -22.32 2.30
N ALA A 92 -29.85 -21.24 2.95
CA ALA A 92 -30.26 -20.80 4.28
C ALA A 92 -31.74 -20.34 4.41
N GLU A 93 -32.41 -19.96 3.32
CA GLU A 93 -33.85 -19.63 3.29
C GLU A 93 -34.71 -20.88 2.98
N GLN A 94 -34.14 -21.86 2.28
CA GLN A 94 -34.83 -23.13 1.96
C GLN A 94 -34.76 -24.15 3.11
N ILE A 95 -33.69 -24.09 3.91
CA ILE A 95 -33.49 -24.91 5.09
C ILE A 95 -33.33 -23.98 6.28
N PRO A 96 -34.24 -23.98 7.28
CA PRO A 96 -34.08 -23.15 8.47
C PRO A 96 -32.86 -23.62 9.26
N LEU A 97 -31.73 -22.96 9.03
CA LEU A 97 -30.47 -23.25 9.71
C LEU A 97 -30.54 -22.69 11.13
N LYS A 98 -30.45 -23.56 12.14
CA LYS A 98 -30.40 -23.15 13.55
C LYS A 98 -29.21 -22.23 13.84
N ASN A 99 -28.10 -22.39 13.09
CA ASN A 99 -26.91 -21.56 13.22
C ASN A 99 -26.24 -21.29 11.85
N PRO A 100 -26.62 -20.20 11.15
CA PRO A 100 -26.09 -19.90 9.80
C PRO A 100 -24.60 -19.53 9.80
N LEU A 101 -24.07 -18.97 10.89
CA LEU A 101 -22.65 -18.61 11.01
C LEU A 101 -21.72 -19.84 11.01
N TRP A 102 -22.18 -20.97 11.58
CA TRP A 102 -21.46 -22.25 11.54
C TRP A 102 -21.34 -22.80 10.13
N VAL A 103 -22.40 -22.65 9.32
CA VAL A 103 -22.37 -23.08 7.93
C VAL A 103 -21.38 -22.24 7.13
N GLY A 104 -21.37 -20.91 7.28
CA GLY A 104 -20.37 -20.06 6.64
C GLY A 104 -18.93 -20.40 7.06
N TYR A 105 -18.71 -20.67 8.35
CA TYR A 105 -17.41 -21.12 8.86
C TYR A 105 -16.96 -22.45 8.21
N LEU A 106 -17.81 -23.47 8.24
CA LEU A 106 -17.50 -24.80 7.68
C LEU A 106 -17.33 -24.77 6.17
N LEU A 107 -18.13 -23.98 5.44
CA LEU A 107 -17.97 -23.79 4.01
C LEU A 107 -16.63 -23.13 3.69
N GLY A 108 -16.18 -22.15 4.49
CA GLY A 108 -14.85 -21.56 4.35
C GLY A 108 -13.71 -22.58 4.51
N TRP A 109 -13.81 -23.50 5.48
CA TRP A 109 -12.83 -24.58 5.66
C TRP A 109 -12.92 -25.66 4.59
N SER A 110 -14.11 -25.97 4.09
CA SER A 110 -14.33 -27.03 3.09
C SER A 110 -13.51 -26.81 1.83
N LEU A 111 -13.33 -25.55 1.39
CA LEU A 111 -12.56 -25.18 0.21
C LEU A 111 -11.08 -25.56 0.29
N HIS A 112 -10.51 -25.59 1.50
CA HIS A 112 -9.11 -25.94 1.72
C HIS A 112 -8.91 -27.43 1.97
N LEU A 113 -10.00 -28.19 2.13
CA LEU A 113 -9.99 -29.62 2.39
C LEU A 113 -10.40 -30.46 1.19
N ILE A 114 -11.05 -29.86 0.19
CA ILE A 114 -11.38 -30.55 -1.07
C ILE A 114 -10.09 -30.85 -1.85
N PRO A 115 -9.89 -32.09 -2.35
CA PRO A 115 -8.81 -32.40 -3.26
C PRO A 115 -9.19 -31.86 -4.65
N TRP A 116 -8.71 -30.67 -4.96
CA TRP A 116 -9.05 -30.00 -6.21
C TRP A 116 -8.51 -30.78 -7.42
N THR A 117 -9.25 -30.73 -8.52
CA THR A 117 -8.88 -31.32 -9.80
C THR A 117 -8.91 -30.26 -10.90
N ASP A 118 -8.26 -30.55 -12.03
CA ASP A 118 -8.28 -29.70 -13.22
C ASP A 118 -9.71 -29.40 -13.70
N GLU A 119 -10.59 -30.41 -13.67
CA GLU A 119 -12.02 -30.28 -14.00
C GLU A 119 -12.76 -29.33 -13.05
N MET A 120 -12.43 -29.34 -11.75
CA MET A 120 -13.03 -28.41 -10.79
C MET A 120 -12.57 -26.97 -11.02
N VAL A 121 -11.32 -26.77 -11.47
CA VAL A 121 -10.83 -25.43 -11.85
C VAL A 121 -11.60 -24.93 -13.07
N ASP A 122 -11.77 -25.77 -14.09
CA ASP A 122 -12.58 -25.43 -15.27
C ASP A 122 -14.02 -25.12 -14.89
N PHE A 123 -14.63 -25.90 -13.99
CA PHE A 123 -15.99 -25.64 -13.51
C PHE A 123 -16.13 -24.27 -12.82
N VAL A 124 -15.14 -23.85 -12.04
CA VAL A 124 -15.15 -22.51 -11.42
C VAL A 124 -15.05 -21.41 -12.47
N LEU A 125 -14.20 -21.59 -13.50
CA LEU A 125 -14.08 -20.66 -14.61
C LEU A 125 -15.34 -20.63 -15.49
N ASP A 126 -15.96 -21.79 -15.73
CA ASP A 126 -17.26 -21.95 -16.37
C ASP A 126 -18.34 -21.17 -15.59
N GLY A 127 -18.28 -21.18 -14.25
CA GLY A 127 -19.17 -20.40 -13.40
C GLY A 127 -19.10 -18.89 -13.69
N VAL A 128 -17.88 -18.35 -13.80
CA VAL A 128 -17.66 -16.94 -14.17
C VAL A 128 -18.19 -16.65 -15.58
N GLU A 129 -17.83 -17.50 -16.56
CA GLU A 129 -18.27 -17.38 -17.95
C GLU A 129 -19.77 -17.46 -18.09
N HIS A 130 -20.42 -18.38 -17.37
CA HIS A 130 -21.85 -18.56 -17.40
C HIS A 130 -22.57 -17.33 -16.83
N THR A 131 -22.06 -16.76 -15.73
CA THR A 131 -22.59 -15.50 -15.19
C THR A 131 -22.48 -14.38 -16.24
N PHE A 132 -21.34 -14.25 -16.92
CA PHE A 132 -21.19 -13.29 -18.03
C PHE A 132 -22.10 -13.57 -19.23
N TYR A 133 -22.30 -14.83 -19.58
CA TYR A 133 -23.23 -15.23 -20.63
C TYR A 133 -24.66 -14.82 -20.26
N GLN A 134 -25.11 -15.06 -19.03
CA GLN A 134 -26.43 -14.62 -18.56
C GLN A 134 -26.61 -13.11 -18.70
N LEU A 135 -25.59 -12.31 -18.36
CA LEU A 135 -25.61 -10.86 -18.59
C LEU A 135 -25.76 -10.50 -20.07
N SER A 136 -25.04 -11.20 -20.96
CA SER A 136 -25.14 -10.94 -22.40
C SER A 136 -26.55 -11.15 -22.95
N GLN A 137 -27.34 -12.03 -22.32
CA GLN A 137 -28.73 -12.33 -22.68
C GLN A 137 -29.73 -11.34 -22.06
N ALA A 138 -29.30 -10.41 -21.20
CA ALA A 138 -30.17 -9.44 -20.56
C ALA A 138 -30.67 -8.37 -21.55
N THR A 139 -31.97 -8.06 -21.49
CA THR A 139 -32.61 -7.04 -22.34
C THR A 139 -32.12 -5.61 -22.07
N ASP A 140 -31.72 -5.32 -20.83
CA ASP A 140 -30.99 -4.11 -20.46
C ASP A 140 -29.71 -4.50 -19.70
N GLN A 141 -28.61 -4.62 -20.45
CA GLN A 141 -27.30 -4.98 -19.93
C GLN A 141 -26.74 -3.91 -18.98
N SER A 142 -27.19 -2.65 -19.11
CA SER A 142 -26.68 -1.52 -18.33
C SER A 142 -27.18 -1.57 -16.87
N ASP A 143 -28.47 -1.83 -16.67
CA ASP A 143 -29.05 -1.95 -15.33
C ASP A 143 -28.61 -3.27 -14.63
N TYR A 144 -28.30 -4.33 -15.39
CA TYR A 144 -27.90 -5.63 -14.83
C TYR A 144 -26.41 -5.69 -14.44
N TRP A 145 -25.50 -5.13 -15.26
CA TRP A 145 -24.06 -5.07 -14.96
C TRP A 145 -23.73 -4.27 -13.68
N LEU A 146 -24.55 -3.27 -13.35
CA LEU A 146 -24.41 -2.50 -12.12
C LEU A 146 -25.10 -3.10 -10.92
N SER A 147 -25.85 -4.18 -11.11
CA SER A 147 -26.48 -4.84 -10.00
C SER A 147 -25.41 -5.31 -9.01
N PRO A 148 -25.48 -4.87 -7.73
CA PRO A 148 -24.62 -5.40 -6.68
C PRO A 148 -24.73 -6.92 -6.58
N TYR A 149 -25.88 -7.47 -6.96
CA TYR A 149 -26.11 -8.91 -7.01
C TYR A 149 -25.31 -9.59 -8.12
N PHE A 150 -25.32 -9.05 -9.35
CA PHE A 150 -24.59 -9.63 -10.48
C PHE A 150 -23.07 -9.56 -10.26
N ARG A 151 -22.57 -8.39 -9.86
CA ARG A 151 -21.15 -8.24 -9.50
C ARG A 151 -20.78 -9.15 -8.33
N GLY A 152 -21.66 -9.29 -7.34
CA GLY A 152 -21.48 -10.24 -6.25
C GLY A 152 -21.32 -11.68 -6.73
N GLN A 153 -22.11 -12.14 -7.72
CA GLN A 153 -21.94 -13.49 -8.27
C GLN A 153 -20.59 -13.68 -8.96
N VAL A 154 -20.19 -12.74 -9.82
CA VAL A 154 -18.87 -12.79 -10.47
C VAL A 154 -17.76 -12.77 -9.43
N ASP A 155 -17.88 -11.89 -8.44
CA ASP A 155 -16.89 -11.74 -7.36
C ASP A 155 -16.77 -13.00 -6.50
N ASN A 156 -17.87 -13.74 -6.30
CA ASN A 156 -17.83 -15.01 -5.57
C ASN A 156 -17.05 -16.09 -6.30
N TRP A 157 -17.29 -16.26 -7.61
CA TRP A 157 -16.54 -17.21 -8.43
C TRP A 157 -15.06 -16.83 -8.54
N VAL A 158 -14.77 -15.53 -8.70
CA VAL A 158 -13.40 -14.99 -8.69
C VAL A 158 -12.72 -15.24 -7.33
N THR A 159 -13.45 -15.07 -6.22
CA THR A 159 -12.95 -15.34 -4.87
C THR A 159 -12.63 -16.82 -4.69
N LEU A 160 -13.52 -17.70 -5.16
CA LEU A 160 -13.33 -19.15 -5.12
C LEU A 160 -12.07 -19.58 -5.90
N PHE A 161 -11.90 -19.06 -7.13
CA PHE A 161 -10.68 -19.30 -7.92
C PHE A 161 -9.42 -18.78 -7.20
N THR A 162 -9.50 -17.59 -6.60
CA THR A 162 -8.37 -16.99 -5.87
C THR A 162 -7.97 -17.83 -4.66
N GLN A 163 -8.95 -18.36 -3.92
CA GLN A 163 -8.72 -19.22 -2.75
C GLN A 163 -8.12 -20.58 -3.13
N LEU A 164 -8.64 -21.22 -4.19
CA LEU A 164 -8.02 -22.40 -4.79
C LEU A 164 -6.55 -22.13 -5.10
N HIS A 165 -6.28 -21.10 -5.91
CA HIS A 165 -4.94 -20.82 -6.38
C HIS A 165 -4.00 -20.46 -5.21
N ALA A 166 -4.49 -19.83 -4.15
CA ALA A 166 -3.68 -19.57 -2.96
C ALA A 166 -3.26 -20.86 -2.23
N GLY A 167 -4.12 -21.89 -2.22
CA GLY A 167 -3.85 -23.17 -1.54
C GLY A 167 -3.10 -24.20 -2.38
N GLN A 168 -3.42 -24.30 -3.68
CA GLN A 168 -2.90 -25.33 -4.61
C GLN A 168 -2.56 -24.70 -5.97
N PRO A 169 -1.58 -23.75 -6.03
CA PRO A 169 -1.23 -23.02 -7.24
C PRO A 169 -0.78 -23.92 -8.40
N GLU A 170 -0.17 -25.06 -8.10
CA GLU A 170 0.39 -26.04 -9.06
C GLU A 170 -0.68 -26.76 -9.89
N LEU A 171 -1.93 -26.77 -9.44
CA LEU A 171 -3.04 -27.38 -10.18
C LEU A 171 -3.53 -26.53 -11.34
N VAL A 172 -3.28 -25.22 -11.32
CA VAL A 172 -3.81 -24.31 -12.34
C VAL A 172 -2.89 -24.30 -13.55
N THR A 173 -3.40 -24.73 -14.69
CA THR A 173 -2.64 -24.76 -15.94
C THR A 173 -2.45 -23.36 -16.54
N ALA A 174 -1.43 -23.20 -17.39
CA ALA A 174 -1.23 -21.95 -18.14
C ALA A 174 -2.46 -21.58 -19.00
N ALA A 175 -3.16 -22.58 -19.56
CA ALA A 175 -4.38 -22.35 -20.33
C ALA A 175 -5.50 -21.77 -19.45
N GLN A 176 -5.63 -22.25 -18.22
CA GLN A 176 -6.60 -21.73 -17.25
C GLN A 176 -6.22 -20.34 -16.72
N HIS A 177 -4.94 -20.05 -16.50
CA HIS A 177 -4.51 -18.66 -16.21
C HIS A 177 -4.85 -17.71 -17.36
N ALA A 178 -4.62 -18.13 -18.60
CA ALA A 178 -4.97 -17.36 -19.78
C ALA A 178 -6.48 -17.12 -19.88
N ARG A 179 -7.29 -18.15 -19.60
CA ARG A 179 -8.76 -18.07 -19.56
C ARG A 179 -9.24 -17.13 -18.46
N TYR A 180 -8.78 -17.34 -17.23
CA TYR A 180 -9.08 -16.50 -16.08
C TYR A 180 -8.73 -15.03 -16.32
N TRP A 181 -7.58 -14.74 -16.92
CA TRP A 181 -7.19 -13.38 -17.27
C TRP A 181 -8.20 -12.69 -18.18
N ARG A 182 -8.65 -13.36 -19.25
CA ARG A 182 -9.67 -12.81 -20.16
C ARG A 182 -10.97 -12.50 -19.42
N LEU A 183 -11.36 -13.36 -18.48
CA LEU A 183 -12.55 -13.16 -17.64
C LEU A 183 -12.40 -11.96 -16.71
N LEU A 184 -11.23 -11.79 -16.09
CA LEU A 184 -10.95 -10.59 -15.29
C LEU A 184 -10.93 -9.32 -16.14
N ARG A 185 -10.47 -9.38 -17.39
CA ARG A 185 -10.54 -8.25 -18.32
C ARG A 185 -11.97 -7.91 -18.70
N TRP A 186 -12.79 -8.93 -18.93
CA TRP A 186 -14.23 -8.76 -19.12
C TRP A 186 -14.90 -8.13 -17.90
N ARG A 187 -14.53 -8.57 -16.68
CA ARG A 187 -14.99 -8.00 -15.42
C ARG A 187 -14.64 -6.51 -15.28
N ASP A 188 -13.49 -6.11 -15.83
CA ASP A 188 -12.93 -4.77 -15.68
C ASP A 188 -13.51 -3.74 -16.66
N GLU A 189 -14.05 -4.16 -17.81
CA GLU A 189 -14.64 -3.27 -18.81
C GLU A 189 -16.01 -2.73 -18.37
N PRO A 190 -16.16 -1.44 -18.03
CA PRO A 190 -17.30 -1.02 -17.24
C PRO A 190 -18.60 -0.79 -18.02
N ALA A 191 -18.64 -0.96 -19.35
CA ALA A 191 -19.84 -0.70 -20.13
C ALA A 191 -19.72 -1.26 -21.56
N TRP A 192 -19.83 -2.58 -21.70
CA TRP A 192 -19.72 -3.26 -22.99
C TRP A 192 -20.70 -2.67 -24.02
N GLY A 193 -20.19 -2.02 -25.08
CA GLY A 193 -21.01 -1.45 -26.15
C GLY A 193 -22.00 -0.35 -25.72
N ALA A 194 -21.92 0.15 -24.49
CA ALA A 194 -22.89 1.12 -23.99
C ALA A 194 -22.70 2.49 -24.68
N SER A 195 -23.80 3.14 -25.02
CA SER A 195 -23.76 4.52 -25.51
C SER A 195 -23.19 5.48 -24.45
N ALA A 196 -22.67 6.63 -24.87
CA ALA A 196 -22.18 7.64 -23.93
C ALA A 196 -23.24 8.05 -22.88
N ALA A 197 -24.52 8.06 -23.27
CA ALA A 197 -25.64 8.33 -22.37
C ALA A 197 -25.84 7.20 -21.35
N ALA A 198 -25.71 5.95 -21.77
CA ALA A 198 -25.74 4.81 -20.85
C ALA A 198 -24.54 4.85 -19.90
N ALA A 199 -23.31 5.10 -20.39
CA ALA A 199 -22.13 5.27 -19.54
C ALA A 199 -22.29 6.40 -18.50
N GLU A 200 -22.91 7.52 -18.86
CA GLU A 200 -23.17 8.62 -17.93
C GLU A 200 -24.28 8.26 -16.92
N LYS A 201 -25.38 7.63 -17.35
CA LYS A 201 -26.43 7.09 -16.46
C LYS A 201 -25.82 6.11 -15.45
N LEU A 202 -24.99 5.18 -15.95
CA LEU A 202 -24.28 4.19 -15.16
C LEU A 202 -23.38 4.86 -14.10
N LYS A 203 -22.68 5.93 -14.49
CA LYS A 203 -21.79 6.68 -13.60
C LYS A 203 -22.58 7.38 -12.49
N GLN A 204 -23.70 8.02 -12.84
CA GLN A 204 -24.62 8.67 -11.90
C GLN A 204 -25.23 7.68 -10.91
N GLN A 205 -25.68 6.51 -11.36
CA GLN A 205 -26.25 5.47 -10.50
C GLN A 205 -25.23 4.89 -9.51
N PHE A 206 -24.01 4.59 -9.97
CA PHE A 206 -23.00 3.92 -9.13
C PHE A 206 -22.37 4.85 -8.10
N LEU A 207 -22.13 6.11 -8.47
CA LEU A 207 -21.39 7.06 -7.65
C LEU A 207 -22.30 8.08 -6.95
N GLY A 208 -23.58 8.14 -7.32
CA GLY A 208 -24.53 9.14 -6.81
C GLY A 208 -23.99 10.55 -6.99
N GLU A 209 -24.01 11.34 -5.93
CA GLU A 209 -23.45 12.70 -5.92
C GLU A 209 -21.97 12.76 -6.30
N ALA A 210 -21.21 11.68 -6.07
CA ALA A 210 -19.81 11.61 -6.47
C ALA A 210 -19.61 11.43 -7.98
N ALA A 211 -20.65 11.10 -8.76
CA ALA A 211 -20.53 10.87 -10.20
C ALA A 211 -19.99 12.09 -10.97
N ALA A 212 -20.35 13.30 -10.52
CA ALA A 212 -19.81 14.55 -11.08
C ALA A 212 -18.29 14.64 -10.98
N ASN A 213 -17.68 13.87 -10.07
CA ASN A 213 -16.24 13.83 -9.86
C ASN A 213 -15.55 12.79 -10.76
N TYR A 214 -16.26 12.01 -11.57
CA TYR A 214 -15.64 10.98 -12.41
C TYR A 214 -15.85 11.32 -13.89
N VAL A 215 -14.78 11.22 -14.68
CA VAL A 215 -14.86 11.33 -16.15
C VAL A 215 -15.27 9.99 -16.76
N ARG A 216 -14.95 8.88 -16.09
CA ARG A 216 -15.29 7.51 -16.54
C ARG A 216 -15.79 6.67 -15.37
N LEU A 217 -16.51 5.59 -15.69
CA LEU A 217 -16.89 4.59 -14.71
C LEU A 217 -15.67 3.97 -14.00
N PRO A 218 -15.75 3.71 -12.69
CA PRO A 218 -14.71 2.97 -11.98
C PRO A 218 -14.47 1.59 -12.61
N ARG A 219 -13.19 1.22 -12.67
CA ARG A 219 -12.69 -0.03 -13.26
C ARG A 219 -12.28 -1.03 -12.17
N SER A 220 -12.71 -2.29 -12.29
CA SER A 220 -12.35 -3.40 -11.40
C SER A 220 -11.09 -4.12 -11.91
N ARG A 221 -9.97 -3.38 -12.02
CA ARG A 221 -8.76 -3.90 -12.67
C ARG A 221 -8.26 -5.18 -12.01
N PRO A 222 -7.72 -6.14 -12.79
CA PRO A 222 -7.04 -7.31 -12.25
C PRO A 222 -5.92 -6.94 -11.26
N GLY A 223 -5.52 -7.92 -10.43
CA GLY A 223 -4.36 -7.79 -9.56
C GLY A 223 -3.06 -7.99 -10.34
N LEU A 224 -1.96 -7.47 -9.80
CA LEU A 224 -0.64 -7.59 -10.40
C LEU A 224 -0.16 -9.06 -10.50
N ARG A 225 -0.55 -9.89 -9.53
CA ARG A 225 -0.32 -11.34 -9.55
C ARG A 225 -1.01 -12.00 -10.74
N ASP A 226 -2.28 -11.67 -10.97
CA ASP A 226 -3.06 -12.22 -12.09
C ASP A 226 -2.43 -11.84 -13.44
N TRP A 227 -1.95 -10.60 -13.56
CA TRP A 227 -1.22 -10.17 -14.75
C TRP A 227 0.06 -10.99 -14.96
N PHE A 228 0.84 -11.23 -13.91
CA PHE A 228 2.10 -11.96 -14.04
C PHE A 228 1.90 -13.40 -14.50
N LEU A 229 0.92 -14.10 -13.90
CA LEU A 229 0.55 -15.46 -14.28
C LEU A 229 0.02 -15.51 -15.72
N ALA A 230 -0.83 -14.55 -16.09
CA ALA A 230 -1.33 -14.41 -17.45
C ALA A 230 -0.22 -14.07 -18.46
N PHE A 231 0.78 -13.30 -18.05
CA PHE A 231 1.94 -12.95 -18.86
C PHE A 231 2.81 -14.18 -19.12
N GLN A 232 3.09 -14.99 -18.08
CA GLN A 232 3.76 -16.29 -18.22
C GLN A 232 2.97 -17.23 -19.16
N ALA A 233 1.65 -17.19 -19.08
CA ALA A 233 0.74 -17.91 -19.98
C ALA A 233 0.56 -17.27 -21.38
N LYS A 234 1.27 -16.18 -21.70
CA LYS A 234 1.19 -15.44 -22.98
C LYS A 234 -0.19 -14.85 -23.30
N ALA A 235 -1.02 -14.64 -22.29
CA ALA A 235 -2.35 -14.05 -22.40
C ALA A 235 -2.38 -12.56 -22.04
N ALA A 236 -1.40 -12.08 -21.27
CA ALA A 236 -1.17 -10.67 -20.98
C ALA A 236 0.15 -10.19 -21.61
N ASN A 237 0.26 -8.88 -21.81
CA ASN A 237 1.46 -8.24 -22.37
C ASN A 237 1.83 -6.97 -21.59
N GLU A 238 2.86 -6.27 -22.09
CA GLU A 238 3.36 -5.03 -21.47
C GLU A 238 2.30 -3.91 -21.42
N HIS A 239 1.43 -3.79 -22.42
CA HIS A 239 0.39 -2.76 -22.44
C HIS A 239 -0.62 -2.96 -21.30
N ASP A 240 -0.88 -4.21 -20.93
CA ASP A 240 -1.74 -4.51 -19.77
C ASP A 240 -1.10 -4.03 -18.47
N LEU A 241 0.21 -4.22 -18.32
CA LEU A 241 0.97 -3.70 -17.18
C LEU A 241 0.91 -2.17 -17.17
N LEU A 242 1.14 -1.52 -18.31
CA LEU A 242 1.07 -0.06 -18.42
C LEU A 242 -0.32 0.49 -18.03
N ASP A 243 -1.41 -0.13 -18.49
CA ASP A 243 -2.77 0.27 -18.08
C ASP A 243 -2.98 0.13 -16.57
N MET A 244 -2.39 -0.89 -15.95
CA MET A 244 -2.41 -1.07 -14.50
C MET A 244 -1.56 -0.03 -13.76
N LEU A 245 -0.37 0.31 -14.28
CA LEU A 245 0.53 1.32 -13.69
C LEU A 245 -0.09 2.73 -13.71
N ILE A 246 -0.82 3.09 -14.77
CA ILE A 246 -1.44 4.43 -14.91
C ILE A 246 -2.63 4.61 -13.94
N GLY A 247 -3.25 3.50 -13.49
CA GLY A 247 -4.31 3.50 -12.48
C GLY A 247 -5.67 4.01 -12.98
N GLN A 248 -6.65 4.16 -12.07
CA GLN A 248 -7.98 4.71 -12.40
C GLN A 248 -7.88 6.21 -12.70
N TRP A 249 -8.40 6.67 -13.85
CA TRP A 249 -8.62 8.09 -14.13
C TRP A 249 -9.74 8.62 -13.21
N ASN A 250 -9.42 8.81 -11.92
CA ASN A 250 -10.22 9.63 -11.03
C ASN A 250 -9.82 11.07 -11.30
N ASP A 251 -10.54 11.74 -12.20
CA ASP A 251 -10.37 13.17 -12.47
C ASP A 251 -11.08 14.06 -11.41
N ALA A 252 -11.59 13.41 -10.35
CA ALA A 252 -12.32 13.99 -9.20
C ALA A 252 -11.58 15.08 -8.43
N TYR A 253 -10.28 15.23 -8.66
CA TYR A 253 -9.39 16.06 -7.85
C TYR A 253 -9.63 17.56 -7.99
N PHE A 254 -10.52 18.00 -8.88
CA PHE A 254 -10.78 19.43 -9.07
C PHE A 254 -11.93 19.99 -8.24
N ARG A 255 -12.55 19.24 -7.31
CA ARG A 255 -13.45 19.84 -6.31
C ARG A 255 -13.18 19.40 -4.87
N PRO A 256 -12.92 20.35 -3.96
CA PRO A 256 -12.85 20.09 -2.53
C PRO A 256 -14.27 19.96 -2.00
N THR A 257 -14.79 18.73 -1.91
CA THR A 257 -15.95 18.46 -1.05
C THR A 257 -15.62 17.38 -0.03
N GLU A 258 -15.94 17.75 1.20
CA GLU A 258 -15.69 17.15 2.48
C GLU A 258 -15.80 15.60 2.55
N GLN A 259 -14.87 15.01 3.29
CA GLN A 259 -15.02 13.74 4.04
C GLN A 259 -14.79 12.36 3.38
N ARG A 260 -14.12 12.24 2.24
CA ARG A 260 -13.54 10.93 1.83
C ARG A 260 -12.12 11.03 1.29
N TYR A 261 -11.25 11.58 2.13
CA TYR A 261 -9.82 11.30 2.03
C TYR A 261 -9.54 9.96 2.71
N TYR A 262 -8.47 9.27 2.28
CA TYR A 262 -8.05 7.92 2.66
C TYR A 262 -8.53 6.83 1.66
N TYR A 263 -7.57 6.35 0.87
CA TYR A 263 -7.53 5.13 0.01
C TYR A 263 -7.83 5.24 -1.48
N SER A 264 -8.59 6.22 -1.99
CA SER A 264 -8.90 6.30 -3.43
C SER A 264 -7.81 6.96 -4.30
N GLU A 265 -6.74 7.46 -3.67
CA GLU A 265 -5.71 8.29 -4.32
C GLU A 265 -4.46 7.54 -4.78
N GLN A 266 -4.40 6.23 -4.53
CA GLN A 266 -3.15 5.51 -4.59
C GLN A 266 -3.16 4.57 -5.79
N MET A 267 -2.04 4.51 -6.53
CA MET A 267 -1.66 3.28 -7.22
C MET A 267 -1.93 2.12 -6.25
N LYS A 268 -2.54 1.02 -6.72
CA LYS A 268 -2.84 -0.09 -5.81
C LYS A 268 -1.56 -0.49 -5.05
N PRO A 269 -1.61 -0.85 -3.76
CA PRO A 269 -0.41 -1.11 -2.97
C PRO A 269 0.58 -2.08 -3.62
N GLU A 270 0.09 -3.08 -4.36
CA GLU A 270 0.89 -4.01 -5.15
C GLU A 270 1.61 -3.35 -6.35
N ILE A 271 1.03 -2.32 -6.96
CA ILE A 271 1.65 -1.52 -8.02
C ILE A 271 2.70 -0.58 -7.43
N VAL A 272 2.39 0.09 -6.30
CA VAL A 272 3.37 0.87 -5.54
C VAL A 272 4.57 0.01 -5.19
N TRP A 273 4.35 -1.26 -4.82
CA TRP A 273 5.41 -2.20 -4.51
C TRP A 273 6.42 -2.41 -5.66
N LEU A 274 5.98 -2.42 -6.93
CA LEU A 274 6.90 -2.49 -8.08
C LEU A 274 7.85 -1.30 -8.16
N PHE A 275 7.41 -0.12 -7.72
CA PHE A 275 8.25 1.07 -7.70
C PHE A 275 9.22 1.08 -6.51
N ARG A 276 9.06 0.23 -5.49
CA ARG A 276 9.98 0.20 -4.34
C ARG A 276 11.36 -0.32 -4.72
N ARG A 277 12.38 0.25 -4.06
CA ARG A 277 13.79 -0.12 -4.20
C ARG A 277 14.12 -1.45 -3.50
N ALA A 278 13.62 -1.64 -2.27
CA ALA A 278 13.79 -2.86 -1.50
C ALA A 278 12.64 -3.83 -1.82
N ARG A 279 12.85 -4.67 -2.86
CA ARG A 279 11.84 -5.63 -3.34
C ARG A 279 11.80 -6.94 -2.56
N GLN A 280 12.48 -7.02 -1.42
CA GLN A 280 12.68 -8.28 -0.74
C GLN A 280 12.15 -8.19 0.68
N GLN A 281 11.30 -9.17 1.02
CA GLN A 281 11.00 -9.75 2.34
C GLN A 281 9.51 -9.85 2.70
N ARG A 282 8.57 -9.18 2.01
CA ARG A 282 7.15 -9.19 2.44
C ARG A 282 6.15 -9.98 1.58
N ARG A 283 6.49 -10.38 0.34
CA ARG A 283 5.63 -11.20 -0.53
C ARG A 283 6.44 -12.13 -1.43
N PRO A 284 6.75 -13.36 -0.98
CA PRO A 284 7.48 -14.34 -1.80
C PRO A 284 6.75 -14.64 -3.11
N GLU A 285 5.41 -14.59 -3.14
CA GLU A 285 4.62 -14.83 -4.35
C GLU A 285 4.80 -13.77 -5.45
N LEU A 286 5.32 -12.59 -5.11
CA LEU A 286 5.64 -11.52 -6.07
C LEU A 286 7.14 -11.36 -6.30
N ALA A 287 8.00 -12.18 -5.68
CA ALA A 287 9.45 -12.04 -5.79
C ALA A 287 9.96 -12.30 -7.21
N GLU A 288 9.39 -13.30 -7.90
CA GLU A 288 9.72 -13.58 -9.29
C GLU A 288 9.34 -12.40 -10.20
N LEU A 289 8.13 -11.89 -10.03
CA LEU A 289 7.65 -10.68 -10.70
C LEU A 289 8.54 -9.46 -10.43
N ALA A 290 8.93 -9.25 -9.17
CA ALA A 290 9.81 -8.15 -8.77
C ALA A 290 11.18 -8.21 -9.43
N ASN A 291 11.64 -9.38 -9.84
CA ASN A 291 12.93 -9.58 -10.47
C ASN A 291 12.82 -9.77 -11.99
N HIS A 292 11.60 -9.81 -12.53
CA HIS A 292 11.37 -10.04 -13.95
C HIS A 292 11.79 -8.82 -14.79
N PRO A 293 12.69 -8.94 -15.79
CA PRO A 293 13.24 -7.81 -16.53
C PRO A 293 12.20 -6.89 -17.17
N LEU A 294 11.13 -7.46 -17.74
CA LEU A 294 10.03 -6.66 -18.32
C LEU A 294 9.41 -5.73 -17.27
N GLY A 295 9.12 -6.24 -16.08
CA GLY A 295 8.56 -5.43 -14.99
C GLY A 295 9.49 -4.27 -14.61
N HIS A 296 10.80 -4.52 -14.52
CA HIS A 296 11.78 -3.47 -14.26
C HIS A 296 11.77 -2.37 -15.34
N GLN A 297 11.78 -2.76 -16.61
CA GLN A 297 11.87 -1.85 -17.74
C GLN A 297 10.60 -1.02 -17.86
N THR A 298 9.42 -1.66 -17.82
CA THR A 298 8.13 -0.99 -17.93
C THR A 298 7.90 -0.02 -16.76
N VAL A 299 8.23 -0.42 -15.53
CA VAL A 299 8.12 0.45 -14.33
C VAL A 299 9.08 1.64 -14.42
N ALA A 300 10.31 1.41 -14.88
CA ALA A 300 11.28 2.48 -15.09
C ALA A 300 10.81 3.47 -16.17
N ALA A 301 10.27 2.97 -17.29
CA ALA A 301 9.72 3.78 -18.37
C ALA A 301 8.49 4.59 -17.92
N ALA A 302 7.57 3.97 -17.17
CA ALA A 302 6.40 4.64 -16.61
C ALA A 302 6.81 5.74 -15.62
N ARG A 303 7.75 5.45 -14.71
CA ARG A 303 8.31 6.46 -13.78
C ARG A 303 8.92 7.62 -14.54
N GLU A 304 9.78 7.34 -15.52
CA GLU A 304 10.44 8.38 -16.30
C GLU A 304 9.42 9.23 -17.07
N ARG A 305 8.36 8.63 -17.62
CA ARG A 305 7.29 9.38 -18.28
C ARG A 305 6.53 10.28 -17.32
N ILE A 306 6.20 9.79 -16.11
CA ILE A 306 5.55 10.59 -15.07
C ILE A 306 6.41 11.81 -14.73
N LEU A 307 7.71 11.60 -14.49
CA LEU A 307 8.65 12.68 -14.19
C LEU A 307 8.79 13.66 -15.36
N ALA A 308 8.89 13.16 -16.60
CA ALA A 308 9.01 14.01 -17.77
C ALA A 308 7.82 14.97 -17.94
N VAL A 309 6.59 14.50 -17.65
CA VAL A 309 5.40 15.34 -17.65
C VAL A 309 5.43 16.36 -16.51
N GLU A 310 5.73 15.92 -15.28
CA GLU A 310 5.74 16.83 -14.12
C GLU A 310 6.89 17.84 -14.18
N LEU A 311 8.05 17.50 -14.75
CA LEU A 311 9.17 18.43 -14.94
C LEU A 311 8.84 19.56 -15.92
N GLN A 312 7.85 19.38 -16.78
CA GLN A 312 7.37 20.39 -17.73
C GLN A 312 6.18 21.20 -17.19
N ARG A 313 5.68 20.88 -15.99
CA ARG A 313 4.49 21.53 -15.45
C ARG A 313 4.79 22.94 -14.93
N GLY A 314 3.81 23.84 -15.07
CA GLY A 314 3.78 25.13 -14.39
C GLY A 314 3.30 24.98 -12.94
N ASP A 315 2.59 25.96 -12.40
CA ASP A 315 2.04 25.82 -11.03
C ASP A 315 0.78 24.94 -10.97
N LEU A 316 0.13 24.70 -12.12
CA LEU A 316 -1.08 23.89 -12.21
C LEU A 316 -0.76 22.38 -12.26
N PRO A 317 -1.56 21.53 -11.59
CA PRO A 317 -1.39 20.09 -11.65
C PRO A 317 -1.67 19.55 -13.04
N THR A 318 -1.01 18.44 -13.39
CA THR A 318 -1.22 17.71 -14.64
C THR A 318 -1.94 16.39 -14.37
N VAL A 319 -2.32 15.68 -15.44
CA VAL A 319 -2.85 14.31 -15.36
C VAL A 319 -1.89 13.33 -14.66
N ALA A 320 -0.57 13.63 -14.64
CA ALA A 320 0.44 12.81 -13.99
C ALA A 320 0.61 13.15 -12.48
N THR A 321 0.09 14.27 -12.01
CA THR A 321 0.34 14.78 -10.64
C THR A 321 -0.05 13.79 -9.54
N PRO A 322 -1.24 13.15 -9.55
CA PRO A 322 -1.57 12.19 -8.50
C PRO A 322 -0.62 10.97 -8.50
N ARG A 323 -0.08 10.61 -9.67
CA ARG A 323 0.78 9.43 -9.84
C ARG A 323 2.18 9.76 -9.35
N ALA A 324 2.67 10.95 -9.68
CA ALA A 324 3.89 11.50 -9.13
C ALA A 324 3.85 11.58 -7.60
N ARG A 325 2.72 12.01 -7.04
CA ARG A 325 2.51 12.07 -5.58
C ARG A 325 2.48 10.70 -4.90
N ALA A 326 2.08 9.66 -5.65
CA ALA A 326 2.01 8.28 -5.18
C ALA A 326 3.31 7.47 -5.41
N LEU A 327 4.32 8.01 -6.12
CA LEU A 327 5.57 7.29 -6.37
C LEU A 327 6.33 7.07 -5.05
N PRO A 328 6.67 5.82 -4.67
CA PRO A 328 7.55 5.55 -3.53
C PRO A 328 9.04 5.69 -3.89
N TYR A 329 9.35 5.82 -5.18
CA TYR A 329 10.70 6.03 -5.68
C TYR A 329 10.67 6.84 -6.99
N SER A 330 11.34 8.00 -6.99
CA SER A 330 11.39 8.90 -8.14
C SER A 330 12.67 8.73 -8.99
N GLY A 331 13.59 7.85 -8.59
CA GLY A 331 14.83 7.59 -9.33
C GLY A 331 16.09 8.05 -8.61
N GLY A 332 17.21 7.92 -9.34
CA GLY A 332 18.56 8.18 -8.84
C GLY A 332 19.01 9.64 -8.92
N ALA A 333 20.33 9.84 -8.94
CA ALA A 333 20.95 11.16 -8.90
C ALA A 333 20.48 12.09 -10.03
N GLN A 334 20.29 11.56 -11.24
CA GLN A 334 19.80 12.35 -12.37
C GLN A 334 18.35 12.82 -12.18
N SER A 335 17.49 12.02 -11.55
CA SER A 335 16.14 12.46 -11.18
C SER A 335 16.21 13.56 -10.13
N LEU A 336 17.01 13.38 -9.06
CA LEU A 336 17.20 14.39 -8.03
C LEU A 336 17.66 15.73 -8.63
N ILE A 337 18.69 15.72 -9.48
CA ILE A 337 19.24 16.92 -10.11
C ILE A 337 18.17 17.66 -10.93
N ARG A 338 17.41 16.93 -11.77
CA ARG A 338 16.34 17.53 -12.58
C ARG A 338 15.25 18.13 -11.70
N LEU A 339 14.84 17.41 -10.65
CA LEU A 339 13.84 17.88 -9.69
C LEU A 339 14.31 19.13 -8.95
N LEU A 340 15.54 19.16 -8.43
CA LEU A 340 16.09 20.33 -7.72
C LEU A 340 16.20 21.57 -8.62
N ARG A 341 16.61 21.39 -9.88
CA ARG A 341 16.66 22.48 -10.87
C ARG A 341 15.28 23.06 -11.14
N ALA A 342 14.29 22.20 -11.38
CA ALA A 342 12.91 22.63 -11.59
C ALA A 342 12.28 23.23 -10.31
N PHE A 343 12.66 22.75 -9.13
CA PHE A 343 12.18 23.26 -7.84
C PHE A 343 12.69 24.68 -7.55
N GLY A 344 13.90 25.01 -8.00
CA GLY A 344 14.46 26.35 -7.97
C GLY A 344 14.68 26.86 -6.55
N ARG A 345 14.00 27.95 -6.16
CA ARG A 345 14.13 28.63 -4.85
C ARG A 345 12.93 28.42 -3.91
N ARG A 346 12.00 27.52 -4.26
CA ARG A 346 10.81 27.21 -3.45
C ARG A 346 11.18 26.53 -2.14
N ASN A 347 10.37 26.68 -1.10
CA ASN A 347 10.62 26.00 0.18
C ASN A 347 10.09 24.56 0.12
N PHE A 348 10.84 23.60 0.68
CA PHE A 348 10.31 22.25 0.84
C PHE A 348 9.08 22.25 1.75
N VAL A 349 8.12 21.39 1.41
CA VAL A 349 6.95 21.14 2.24
C VAL A 349 7.32 20.18 3.37
N ARG A 350 6.96 20.57 4.59
CA ARG A 350 7.19 19.82 5.81
C ARG A 350 5.86 19.27 6.32
N GLY A 351 5.74 17.96 6.40
CA GLY A 351 4.55 17.30 6.96
C GLY A 351 3.34 17.32 6.03
N TYR A 352 2.16 17.21 6.64
CA TYR A 352 0.89 17.14 5.91
C TYR A 352 0.44 18.52 5.45
N VAL A 353 0.01 18.62 4.19
CA VAL A 353 -0.64 19.79 3.61
C VAL A 353 -2.00 19.36 3.07
N TYR A 354 -3.02 20.18 3.31
CA TYR A 354 -4.40 19.91 2.88
C TYR A 354 -4.53 19.88 1.35
N ASP A 355 -3.84 20.77 0.65
CA ASP A 355 -3.68 20.72 -0.81
C ASP A 355 -2.56 19.73 -1.18
N GLY A 356 -2.94 18.54 -1.65
CA GLY A 356 -2.02 17.46 -1.98
C GLY A 356 -1.36 17.56 -3.37
N VAL A 357 -1.76 18.52 -4.22
CA VAL A 357 -1.43 18.52 -5.66
C VAL A 357 -0.60 19.72 -6.14
N SER A 358 -0.34 20.69 -5.24
CA SER A 358 0.46 21.87 -5.55
C SER A 358 1.88 21.57 -6.06
N PHE A 359 2.52 22.59 -6.65
CA PHE A 359 3.87 22.46 -7.17
C PHE A 359 4.83 21.91 -6.10
N GLU A 360 4.84 22.60 -4.95
CA GLU A 360 5.73 22.40 -3.83
C GLU A 360 5.54 21.04 -3.18
N VAL A 361 4.29 20.60 -2.98
CA VAL A 361 3.98 19.34 -2.30
C VAL A 361 4.49 18.14 -3.07
N VAL A 362 4.20 18.08 -4.37
CA VAL A 362 4.57 16.93 -5.21
C VAL A 362 6.08 16.89 -5.42
N PHE A 363 6.72 18.03 -5.70
CA PHE A 363 8.17 18.05 -5.92
C PHE A 363 8.95 17.79 -4.64
N SER A 364 8.49 18.29 -3.49
CA SER A 364 9.09 17.93 -2.21
C SER A 364 9.00 16.42 -2.00
N HIS A 365 7.82 15.82 -2.22
CA HIS A 365 7.66 14.36 -2.16
C HIS A 365 8.62 13.63 -3.10
N LEU A 366 8.65 13.98 -4.39
CA LEU A 366 9.52 13.36 -5.38
C LEU A 366 11.01 13.46 -5.01
N ILE A 367 11.44 14.57 -4.41
CA ILE A 367 12.82 14.74 -3.93
C ILE A 367 13.08 13.84 -2.73
N GLN A 368 12.15 13.78 -1.76
CA GLN A 368 12.26 12.94 -0.57
C GLN A 368 12.36 11.45 -0.91
N VAL A 369 11.64 10.99 -1.93
CA VAL A 369 11.64 9.59 -2.40
C VAL A 369 12.63 9.32 -3.52
N SER A 370 13.52 10.27 -3.85
CA SER A 370 14.66 9.99 -4.73
C SER A 370 15.75 9.28 -3.93
N TYR A 371 16.45 8.30 -4.49
CA TYR A 371 17.49 7.55 -3.78
C TYR A 371 18.65 7.19 -4.71
N PRO A 372 19.91 7.26 -4.25
CA PRO A 372 21.05 6.81 -5.03
C PRO A 372 20.87 5.34 -5.42
N SER A 373 21.25 4.97 -6.64
CA SER A 373 21.33 3.56 -7.04
C SER A 373 22.44 2.85 -6.24
N PRO A 374 22.44 1.50 -6.14
CA PRO A 374 23.52 0.77 -5.47
C PRO A 374 24.92 1.16 -5.96
N ASP A 375 25.07 1.43 -7.26
CA ASP A 375 26.36 1.81 -7.87
C ASP A 375 26.66 3.32 -7.78
N ALA A 376 25.73 4.14 -7.26
CA ALA A 376 25.91 5.57 -7.15
C ALA A 376 26.62 5.91 -5.83
N THR A 377 27.94 5.72 -5.78
CA THR A 377 28.75 6.13 -4.62
C THR A 377 28.87 7.66 -4.54
N PRO A 378 29.22 8.23 -3.37
CA PRO A 378 29.46 9.67 -3.23
C PRO A 378 30.43 10.23 -4.26
N GLU A 379 31.51 9.51 -4.56
CA GLU A 379 32.56 9.91 -5.50
C GLU A 379 32.04 9.99 -6.94
N VAL A 380 31.14 9.09 -7.32
CA VAL A 380 30.53 9.04 -8.65
C VAL A 380 29.51 10.16 -8.85
N VAL A 381 28.71 10.47 -7.82
CA VAL A 381 27.61 11.45 -7.93
C VAL A 381 28.10 12.89 -7.72
N ALA A 382 29.10 13.09 -6.86
CA ALA A 382 29.56 14.42 -6.47
C ALA A 382 29.94 15.35 -7.64
N PRO A 383 30.65 14.91 -8.70
CA PRO A 383 30.91 15.75 -9.88
C PRO A 383 29.62 16.24 -10.53
N SER A 384 28.65 15.33 -10.73
CA SER A 384 27.36 15.67 -11.32
C SER A 384 26.59 16.69 -10.49
N LEU A 385 26.68 16.66 -9.16
CA LEU A 385 26.05 17.67 -8.32
C LEU A 385 26.76 19.04 -8.42
N ARG A 386 28.10 19.06 -8.45
CA ARG A 386 28.88 20.30 -8.58
C ARG A 386 28.62 21.03 -9.89
N ASP A 387 28.56 20.29 -10.99
CA ASP A 387 28.46 20.86 -12.33
C ASP A 387 27.05 21.37 -12.67
N THR A 388 26.09 21.23 -11.74
CA THR A 388 24.69 21.56 -12.03
C THR A 388 24.31 23.02 -11.89
N GLY A 389 25.11 23.81 -11.17
CA GLY A 389 24.76 25.17 -10.74
C GLY A 389 23.76 25.24 -9.59
N ILE A 390 23.42 24.10 -8.95
CA ILE A 390 22.59 24.10 -7.74
C ILE A 390 23.38 24.75 -6.59
N GLY A 391 22.81 25.79 -6.00
CA GLY A 391 23.49 26.54 -4.94
C GLY A 391 23.70 25.71 -3.67
N LYS A 392 24.79 26.00 -2.96
CA LYS A 392 25.17 25.37 -1.68
C LYS A 392 24.00 25.26 -0.69
N THR A 393 23.26 26.34 -0.47
CA THR A 393 22.11 26.35 0.46
C THR A 393 21.08 25.29 0.10
N ARG A 394 20.73 25.16 -1.19
CA ARG A 394 19.78 24.13 -1.65
C ARG A 394 20.30 22.72 -1.39
N LEU A 395 21.60 22.49 -1.58
CA LEU A 395 22.22 21.20 -1.29
C LEU A 395 22.14 20.88 0.21
N LEU A 396 22.41 21.84 1.10
CA LEU A 396 22.25 21.66 2.54
C LEU A 396 20.80 21.38 2.95
N GLU A 397 19.84 22.13 2.39
CA GLU A 397 18.41 21.87 2.61
C GLU A 397 18.01 20.48 2.11
N THR A 398 18.58 20.03 0.99
CA THR A 398 18.33 18.68 0.45
C THR A 398 18.92 17.60 1.35
N ALA A 399 20.13 17.79 1.87
CA ALA A 399 20.74 16.86 2.82
C ALA A 399 19.90 16.74 4.10
N ALA A 400 19.40 17.85 4.63
CA ALA A 400 18.52 17.85 5.81
C ALA A 400 17.11 17.30 5.53
N TYR A 401 16.63 17.37 4.29
CA TYR A 401 15.29 16.91 3.92
C TYR A 401 15.25 15.43 3.49
N ALA A 402 16.33 14.96 2.87
CA ALA A 402 16.52 13.63 2.31
C ALA A 402 17.92 13.10 2.71
N PRO A 403 18.12 12.67 3.98
CA PRO A 403 19.44 12.40 4.57
C PRO A 403 20.23 11.27 3.93
N HIS A 404 19.58 10.36 3.21
CA HIS A 404 20.25 9.35 2.37
C HIS A 404 21.07 9.94 1.21
N TRP A 405 20.94 11.23 0.92
CA TRP A 405 21.82 11.97 0.00
C TRP A 405 22.96 12.72 0.70
N ALA A 406 23.01 12.73 2.04
CA ALA A 406 23.92 13.58 2.78
C ALA A 406 25.40 13.26 2.50
N ALA A 407 25.76 11.98 2.36
CA ALA A 407 27.12 11.57 1.99
C ALA A 407 27.53 12.05 0.58
N HIS A 408 26.62 11.95 -0.40
CA HIS A 408 26.88 12.44 -1.77
C HIS A 408 27.01 13.96 -1.81
N ILE A 409 26.21 14.67 -1.00
CA ILE A 409 26.26 16.12 -0.87
C ILE A 409 27.51 16.57 -0.11
N GLU A 410 27.94 15.83 0.92
CA GLU A 410 29.22 16.03 1.60
C GLU A 410 30.39 15.98 0.60
N ALA A 411 30.44 14.94 -0.23
CA ALA A 411 31.46 14.79 -1.27
C ALA A 411 31.37 15.88 -2.35
N ALA A 412 30.16 16.34 -2.69
CA ALA A 412 29.94 17.42 -3.65
C ALA A 412 30.46 18.77 -3.13
N LEU A 413 30.18 19.08 -1.86
CA LEU A 413 30.56 20.35 -1.22
C LEU A 413 32.01 20.34 -0.69
N GLY A 414 32.60 19.16 -0.45
CA GLY A 414 33.89 19.02 0.22
C GLY A 414 33.80 19.39 1.71
N TRP A 415 32.69 19.05 2.37
CA TRP A 415 32.38 19.44 3.76
C TRP A 415 32.47 18.23 4.68
N PRO A 416 33.68 17.82 5.11
CA PRO A 416 33.84 16.60 5.88
C PRO A 416 32.99 16.63 7.16
N GLY A 417 32.26 15.55 7.45
CA GLY A 417 31.40 15.44 8.63
C GLY A 417 30.00 16.05 8.47
N LEU A 418 29.65 16.56 7.29
CA LEU A 418 28.30 17.05 6.99
C LEU A 418 27.25 15.93 7.12
N ALA A 419 27.51 14.74 6.58
CA ALA A 419 26.57 13.62 6.62
C ALA A 419 26.32 13.16 8.06
N GLU A 420 27.39 13.02 8.85
CA GLU A 420 27.30 12.67 10.27
C GLU A 420 26.50 13.72 11.06
N ALA A 421 26.73 15.01 10.80
CA ALA A 421 25.98 16.10 11.43
C ALA A 421 24.50 16.12 11.02
N VAL A 422 24.18 15.81 9.76
CA VAL A 422 22.78 15.67 9.28
C VAL A 422 22.08 14.55 10.04
N TRP A 423 22.71 13.38 10.18
CA TRP A 423 22.15 12.26 10.93
C TRP A 423 21.95 12.59 12.41
N TRP A 424 22.87 13.35 13.00
CA TRP A 424 22.70 13.86 14.36
C TRP A 424 21.42 14.71 14.49
N PHE A 425 21.16 15.63 13.55
CA PHE A 425 19.91 16.38 13.57
C PHE A 425 18.70 15.45 13.44
N HIS A 426 18.68 14.51 12.49
CA HIS A 426 17.55 13.58 12.33
C HIS A 426 17.25 12.76 13.61
N ALA A 427 18.28 12.30 14.31
CA ALA A 427 18.13 11.57 15.56
C ALA A 427 17.45 12.43 16.64
N HIS A 428 17.83 13.72 16.74
CA HIS A 428 17.38 14.61 17.82
C HIS A 428 16.17 15.49 17.46
N THR A 429 15.70 15.45 16.22
CA THR A 429 14.45 16.11 15.78
C THR A 429 13.26 15.16 15.66
N ARG A 430 13.42 13.90 16.08
CA ARG A 430 12.38 12.87 15.99
C ARG A 430 11.16 13.24 16.82
N GLU A 431 9.99 13.08 16.22
CA GLU A 431 8.68 13.33 16.83
C GLU A 431 7.73 12.16 16.51
N PRO A 432 6.78 11.81 17.40
CA PRO A 432 5.83 10.69 17.18
C PRO A 432 4.98 10.82 15.90
N GLY A 433 4.79 12.05 15.40
CA GLY A 433 3.96 12.37 14.23
C GLY A 433 4.66 12.35 12.89
N TRP A 434 5.94 11.95 12.82
CA TRP A 434 6.68 11.96 11.56
C TRP A 434 6.19 10.88 10.60
N ARG A 435 5.71 11.30 9.42
CA ARG A 435 5.16 10.42 8.37
C ARG A 435 6.11 10.35 7.18
N VAL A 436 7.00 9.35 7.19
CA VAL A 436 7.71 8.88 5.98
C VAL A 436 7.36 7.41 5.75
N GLU A 437 7.60 6.90 4.54
CA GLU A 437 7.34 5.50 4.25
C GLU A 437 8.08 4.57 5.23
N GLN A 438 7.46 3.43 5.56
CA GLN A 438 7.97 2.51 6.58
C GLN A 438 9.40 2.04 6.27
N ASP A 439 9.70 1.77 4.99
CA ASP A 439 11.01 1.27 4.56
C ASP A 439 12.09 2.36 4.72
N ILE A 440 11.74 3.62 4.41
CA ILE A 440 12.60 4.78 4.64
C ILE A 440 12.87 4.97 6.13
N ARG A 441 11.83 4.90 6.95
CA ARG A 441 11.93 5.01 8.40
C ARG A 441 12.83 3.92 8.99
N ALA A 442 12.70 2.68 8.52
CA ALA A 442 13.52 1.57 8.96
C ALA A 442 15.00 1.76 8.57
N ALA A 443 15.27 2.17 7.33
CA ALA A 443 16.62 2.46 6.86
C ALA A 443 17.28 3.59 7.69
N TRP A 444 16.56 4.67 7.96
CA TRP A 444 17.07 5.78 8.77
C TRP A 444 17.28 5.39 10.24
N ALA A 445 16.42 4.54 10.79
CA ALA A 445 16.60 4.03 12.14
C ALA A 445 17.86 3.15 12.27
N ALA A 446 18.13 2.31 11.26
CA ALA A 446 19.36 1.52 11.19
C ALA A 446 20.60 2.43 11.13
N GLU A 447 20.59 3.41 10.23
CA GLU A 447 21.71 4.37 10.11
C GLU A 447 21.97 5.15 11.41
N ILE A 448 20.92 5.63 12.09
CA ILE A 448 21.07 6.32 13.38
C ILE A 448 21.67 5.38 14.43
N SER A 449 21.26 4.11 14.46
CA SER A 449 21.76 3.12 15.41
C SER A 449 23.25 2.83 15.26
N ASP A 450 23.82 3.03 14.07
CA ASP A 450 25.26 2.85 13.83
C ASP A 450 26.10 4.00 14.44
N HIS A 451 25.47 5.13 14.75
CA HIS A 451 26.15 6.33 15.26
C HIS A 451 26.08 6.52 16.78
N THR A 452 25.09 5.92 17.46
CA THR A 452 24.85 6.16 18.89
C THR A 452 24.39 4.91 19.63
N PRO A 453 24.81 4.72 20.90
CA PRO A 453 24.28 3.65 21.75
C PRO A 453 22.87 3.95 22.29
N LEU A 454 22.34 5.16 22.10
CA LEU A 454 21.01 5.54 22.56
C LEU A 454 19.93 4.81 21.77
N THR A 455 18.90 4.35 22.48
CA THR A 455 17.75 3.72 21.82
C THR A 455 16.88 4.75 21.12
N ALA A 456 16.02 4.24 20.23
CA ALA A 456 15.01 5.02 19.54
C ALA A 456 14.02 5.74 20.49
N ASP A 457 13.80 5.19 21.68
CA ASP A 457 12.94 5.76 22.73
C ASP A 457 13.70 6.79 23.56
N ASP A 458 14.97 6.54 23.90
CA ASP A 458 15.82 7.54 24.57
C ASP A 458 15.88 8.85 23.78
N LEU A 459 16.10 8.75 22.46
CA LEU A 459 16.13 9.90 21.56
C LEU A 459 14.78 10.62 21.47
N LEU A 460 13.66 9.89 21.56
CA LEU A 460 12.31 10.49 21.58
C LEU A 460 12.05 11.22 22.89
N ASP A 461 12.47 10.65 24.02
CA ASP A 461 12.35 11.23 25.35
C ASP A 461 13.29 12.43 25.56
N GLY A 462 14.26 12.59 24.66
CA GLY A 462 15.14 13.75 24.54
C GLY A 462 16.51 13.56 25.16
N ALA A 463 16.98 12.31 25.31
CA ALA A 463 18.38 12.02 25.55
C ALA A 463 19.24 12.50 24.38
N VAL A 464 20.47 12.91 24.68
CA VAL A 464 21.39 13.50 23.70
C VAL A 464 22.74 12.82 23.78
N ASP A 465 23.26 12.40 22.62
CA ASP A 465 24.63 11.90 22.50
C ASP A 465 25.61 13.07 22.27
N VAL A 466 26.21 13.53 23.37
CA VAL A 466 27.16 14.65 23.37
C VAL A 466 28.45 14.31 22.63
N ALA A 467 28.91 13.04 22.71
CA ALA A 467 30.13 12.61 22.05
C ALA A 467 29.97 12.58 20.54
N TRP A 468 28.81 12.11 20.06
CA TRP A 468 28.44 12.17 18.65
C TRP A 468 28.35 13.61 18.14
N PHE A 469 27.68 14.50 18.88
CA PHE A 469 27.61 15.91 18.52
C PHE A 469 29.01 16.54 18.36
N ARG A 470 29.88 16.38 19.36
CA ARG A 470 31.22 16.98 19.37
C ARG A 470 32.05 16.52 18.18
N ARG A 471 32.10 15.20 17.92
CA ARG A 471 32.83 14.65 16.77
C ARG A 471 32.33 15.20 15.43
N ALA A 472 31.01 15.21 15.23
CA ALA A 472 30.41 15.73 14.00
C ALA A 472 30.71 17.23 13.83
N HIS A 473 30.57 18.01 14.92
CA HIS A 473 30.82 19.44 14.94
C HIS A 473 32.29 19.80 14.70
N GLU A 474 33.23 19.10 15.36
CA GLU A 474 34.68 19.29 15.19
C GLU A 474 35.11 19.04 13.74
N ARG A 475 34.57 18.00 13.11
CA ARG A 475 34.89 17.65 11.72
C ARG A 475 34.30 18.63 10.71
N LEU A 476 33.05 19.06 10.93
CA LEU A 476 32.35 19.99 10.05
C LEU A 476 32.85 21.44 10.20
N GLY A 477 33.16 21.84 11.42
CA GLY A 477 33.57 23.19 11.80
C GLY A 477 32.39 24.14 12.05
N ALA A 478 32.60 25.11 12.95
CA ALA A 478 31.53 25.96 13.50
C ALA A 478 30.71 26.72 12.45
N ALA A 479 31.37 27.41 11.50
CA ALA A 479 30.67 28.20 10.47
C ALA A 479 29.76 27.34 9.59
N ARG A 480 30.25 26.17 9.16
CA ARG A 480 29.48 25.21 8.35
C ARG A 480 28.37 24.54 9.17
N GLY A 481 28.64 24.26 10.43
CA GLY A 481 27.64 23.77 11.39
C GLY A 481 26.46 24.72 11.56
N GLN A 482 26.71 26.04 11.62
CA GLN A 482 25.66 27.05 11.70
C GLN A 482 24.82 27.13 10.42
N GLU A 483 25.45 27.01 9.24
CA GLU A 483 24.73 26.93 7.97
C GLU A 483 23.82 25.69 7.92
N LEU A 484 24.32 24.53 8.36
CA LEU A 484 23.52 23.30 8.46
C LEU A 484 22.38 23.43 9.47
N ALA A 485 22.62 24.03 10.64
CA ALA A 485 21.60 24.24 11.66
C ALA A 485 20.42 25.07 11.14
N THR A 486 20.64 25.96 10.17
CA THR A 486 19.58 26.70 9.47
C THR A 486 18.72 25.79 8.59
N ALA A 487 19.35 24.82 7.91
CA ALA A 487 18.66 23.81 7.10
C ALA A 487 17.94 22.74 7.95
N ALA A 488 18.33 22.55 9.22
CA ALA A 488 17.76 21.55 10.12
C ALA A 488 16.23 21.66 10.32
N ARG A 489 15.63 22.81 9.97
CA ARG A 489 14.16 22.94 9.91
C ARG A 489 13.46 21.89 9.04
N TYR A 490 14.18 21.25 8.12
CA TYR A 490 13.70 20.24 7.19
C TYR A 490 13.84 18.79 7.70
N THR A 491 14.48 18.56 8.85
CA THR A 491 14.60 17.22 9.44
C THR A 491 13.35 16.81 10.25
N THR A 492 12.36 17.70 10.36
CA THR A 492 11.12 17.50 11.11
C THR A 492 9.92 18.14 10.42
N THR A 493 8.73 17.66 10.77
CA THR A 493 7.45 18.26 10.39
C THR A 493 7.03 19.39 11.34
N GLY A 494 7.55 19.39 12.56
CA GLY A 494 7.17 20.30 13.64
C GLY A 494 8.30 21.21 14.09
N ASN A 495 8.41 21.41 15.41
CA ASN A 495 9.39 22.29 16.03
C ASN A 495 10.61 21.55 16.59
N GLY A 496 10.75 20.25 16.37
CA GLY A 496 11.86 19.43 16.86
C GLY A 496 13.25 19.96 16.48
N HIS A 497 13.38 20.65 15.34
CA HIS A 497 14.61 21.34 14.95
C HIS A 497 15.05 22.41 15.95
N LYS A 498 14.12 23.13 16.58
CA LYS A 498 14.44 24.11 17.63
C LYS A 498 14.99 23.44 18.89
N ARG A 499 14.50 22.24 19.21
CA ARG A 499 15.03 21.42 20.31
C ARG A 499 16.47 20.99 20.02
N ALA A 500 16.73 20.46 18.82
CA ALA A 500 18.09 20.09 18.42
C ALA A 500 19.04 21.31 18.38
N GLN A 501 18.58 22.47 17.92
CA GLN A 501 19.34 23.73 17.98
C GLN A 501 19.63 24.17 19.42
N LEU A 502 18.65 24.04 20.34
CA LEU A 502 18.86 24.33 21.76
C LEU A 502 19.93 23.43 22.37
N PHE A 503 19.88 22.13 22.07
CA PHE A 503 20.87 21.17 22.57
C PHE A 503 22.27 21.46 22.01
N SER A 504 22.35 21.78 20.71
CA SER A 504 23.60 22.24 20.09
C SER A 504 24.16 23.46 20.80
N ALA A 505 23.35 24.50 21.02
CA ALA A 505 23.78 25.72 21.72
C ALA A 505 24.23 25.44 23.16
N ALA A 506 23.54 24.54 23.87
CA ALA A 506 23.94 24.12 25.22
C ALA A 506 25.33 23.46 25.23
N MET A 507 25.58 22.53 24.30
CA MET A 507 26.85 21.82 24.19
C MET A 507 28.00 22.71 23.73
N LEU A 508 27.70 23.77 22.98
CA LEU A 508 28.67 24.80 22.57
C LEU A 508 28.90 25.89 23.64
N GLY A 509 28.13 25.87 24.74
CA GLY A 509 28.24 26.86 25.82
C GLY A 509 27.67 28.22 25.47
N GLU A 510 26.75 28.29 24.50
CA GLU A 510 26.15 29.53 23.98
C GLU A 510 24.91 29.98 24.76
N LEU A 511 24.44 29.16 25.71
CA LEU A 511 23.24 29.46 26.51
C LEU A 511 23.59 30.11 27.85
N ASP A 512 22.81 31.11 28.27
CA ASP A 512 22.83 31.62 29.64
C ASP A 512 22.00 30.71 30.57
N PRO A 513 22.60 30.05 31.58
CA PRO A 513 21.88 29.20 32.52
C PRO A 513 20.82 29.95 33.34
N GLY A 514 21.03 31.24 33.62
CA GLY A 514 20.10 32.07 34.39
C GLY A 514 18.80 32.33 33.63
N GLU A 515 18.91 32.77 32.37
CA GLU A 515 17.76 32.96 31.48
C GLU A 515 17.02 31.64 31.23
N LEU A 516 17.77 30.54 31.05
CA LEU A 516 17.17 29.23 30.81
C LEU A 516 16.36 28.75 32.02
N ARG A 517 16.90 28.88 33.25
CA ARG A 517 16.19 28.55 34.50
C ARG A 517 14.93 29.39 34.68
N GLN A 518 14.99 30.69 34.38
CA GLN A 518 13.82 31.56 34.45
C GLN A 518 12.73 31.09 33.48
N ARG A 519 13.10 30.75 32.24
CA ARG A 519 12.17 30.27 31.22
C ARG A 519 11.55 28.92 31.58
N ILE A 520 12.31 28.01 32.19
CA ILE A 520 11.82 26.73 32.73
C ILE A 520 10.72 26.98 33.76
N GLN A 521 10.98 27.84 34.75
CA GLN A 521 10.04 28.13 35.84
C GLN A 521 8.77 28.83 35.36
N GLN A 522 8.89 29.81 34.46
CA GLN A 522 7.75 30.62 34.01
C GLN A 522 6.87 29.91 32.98
N LYS A 523 7.48 29.19 32.03
CA LYS A 523 6.78 28.63 30.85
C LYS A 523 6.69 27.11 30.86
N ARG A 524 7.15 26.45 31.93
CA ARG A 524 7.26 24.97 32.02
C ARG A 524 7.99 24.41 30.80
N PHE A 525 9.10 25.06 30.43
CA PHE A 525 9.83 24.75 29.21
C PHE A 525 10.64 23.46 29.34
N GLN A 526 10.02 22.32 29.00
CA GLN A 526 10.59 20.98 29.17
C GLN A 526 11.94 20.79 28.46
N ASP A 527 12.09 21.29 27.23
CA ASP A 527 13.36 21.17 26.50
C ASP A 527 14.48 21.99 27.15
N GLY A 528 14.15 23.03 27.91
CA GLY A 528 15.13 23.78 28.70
C GLY A 528 15.69 22.95 29.86
N VAL A 529 14.86 22.10 30.48
CA VAL A 529 15.33 21.16 31.52
C VAL A 529 16.34 20.19 30.93
N ARG A 530 16.02 19.59 29.79
CA ARG A 530 16.92 18.66 29.07
C ARG A 530 18.23 19.32 28.65
N ALA A 531 18.17 20.57 28.19
CA ALA A 531 19.35 21.32 27.75
C ALA A 531 20.28 21.71 28.91
N LEU A 532 19.75 21.86 30.12
CA LEU A 532 20.54 22.19 31.32
C LEU A 532 21.35 20.98 31.82
N GLY A 533 20.85 19.75 31.57
CA GLY A 533 21.38 18.50 32.12
C GLY A 533 20.61 18.06 33.35
#